data_AF-A0AAP0BIQ0-F1
#
_entry.id   AF-A0AAP0BIQ0-F1
#
_cell.length_a   1.000
_cell.length_b   1.000
_cell.length_c   1.000
_cell.angle_alpha   90.00
_cell.angle_beta   90.00
_cell.angle_gamma   90.00
#
_symmetry.space_group_name_H-M   'P 1'
#
loop_
_entity.id
_entity.type
_entity.pdbx_description
1 polymer ?
#
loop_
_entity_poly.entity_id
_entity_poly.type
_entity_poly.pdbx_seq_one_letter_code
_entity_poly.pdbx_strand_id
1 'polypeptide(L)'
;MDVASSIPMVFLPSKARLEPRLIFFLPFLLPLLIFSFHRRRRPNTNLPPGPHSFPIIGNLHNLAGLPHLSFHHLSKKYGPLIYLKLGQVPSIVVSGADTASEILKSQDSIFCSRSQLTALKRLSYGGQDIAFSPFGDHWKRVRRLCSAEVFSLAKVQSFNAIRRDEVNALVNTITKACSRKEAVNLSEALLCLANNILFRMVFGKRISADGECELSPLKDLLREIVCLMTEFGAGDLFPSMGWIDALTGWRRKLGRTFEKMDLLLEQEIRERILMKSSVVAGDDVSASSVPHGDFLDTLLHLHAVDCEEDEQSLTINEIKAILMNMFTAGTDTTSASIEWGMAMLMKNPAAMKKAQAEVRRVVGDKGKVEETDLQHLHYLKMVIKESLRLQPPGPLLPPRECMKDTKVAGYDIPAKTRVYVSAWSIGRDTKYWGDDAEDFRPERFENTAVNFKGAHMEFIPFGAGRRICPGISLAMAGVELVYASLLHEFDWALPDGMVKEDIDLMGNSGLVCTKKVPLVVVPTPPLTYGSTDSELHIVDSLFGVGAKTFFHNGCAKAIALKWEFCALVVGDAVTRDLSHGAGVMEREGWENWSSE
;
A
#
# COMPACT_ATOMS: atom_id res chain seq x y z
N MET A 1 -20.42 -13.21 34.62
CA MET A 1 -19.48 -13.95 35.49
C MET A 1 -18.21 -13.13 35.56
N ASP A 2 -17.76 -12.84 36.77
CA ASP A 2 -16.64 -11.94 37.02
C ASP A 2 -15.29 -12.59 36.72
N VAL A 3 -14.39 -11.83 36.09
CA VAL A 3 -12.94 -12.15 36.02
C VAL A 3 -12.15 -10.89 36.39
N ALA A 4 -12.37 -10.40 37.62
CA ALA A 4 -11.72 -9.22 38.17
C ALA A 4 -10.52 -9.61 39.06
N SER A 5 -9.47 -10.21 38.47
CA SER A 5 -8.22 -10.51 39.19
C SER A 5 -7.02 -10.71 38.25
N SER A 6 -5.84 -10.22 38.69
CA SER A 6 -4.48 -10.41 38.12
C SER A 6 -3.85 -9.23 37.37
N ILE A 7 -3.76 -8.06 38.02
CA ILE A 7 -2.72 -7.06 37.70
C ILE A 7 -1.49 -7.35 38.59
N PRO A 8 -0.27 -7.53 38.03
CA PRO A 8 0.93 -7.66 38.84
C PRO A 8 1.23 -6.32 39.53
N MET A 9 1.18 -6.30 40.86
CA MET A 9 1.40 -5.09 41.67
C MET A 9 2.89 -4.73 41.73
N VAL A 10 3.40 -4.10 40.67
CA VAL A 10 4.80 -3.63 40.60
C VAL A 10 5.01 -2.45 41.55
N PHE A 11 5.81 -2.70 42.60
CA PHE A 11 6.44 -1.76 43.52
C PHE A 11 6.11 -0.26 43.36
N LEU A 12 5.26 0.26 44.25
CA LEU A 12 5.24 1.69 44.59
C LEU A 12 6.58 2.06 45.27
N PRO A 13 7.37 3.00 44.73
CA PRO A 13 8.62 3.42 45.36
C PRO A 13 8.33 4.27 46.60
N SER A 14 8.61 3.71 47.78
CA SER A 14 8.42 4.40 49.05
C SER A 14 9.37 5.61 49.18
N LYS A 15 8.79 6.82 49.22
CA LYS A 15 9.50 8.10 49.43
C LYS A 15 10.78 8.23 48.58
N ALA A 16 10.61 8.32 47.26
CA ALA A 16 11.70 8.70 46.36
C ALA A 16 12.35 10.02 46.83
N ARG A 17 13.55 9.92 47.41
CA ARG A 17 14.41 11.09 47.64
C ARG A 17 14.79 11.64 46.27
N LEU A 18 14.61 12.94 46.04
CA LEU A 18 15.16 13.56 44.84
C LEU A 18 16.69 13.43 44.89
N GLU A 19 17.24 12.64 43.98
CA GLU A 19 18.68 12.59 43.73
C GLU A 19 19.20 14.02 43.49
N PRO A 20 20.18 14.52 44.27
CA PRO A 20 20.63 15.92 44.18
C PRO A 20 21.19 16.27 42.79
N ARG A 21 21.55 15.27 41.99
CA ARG A 21 21.93 15.40 40.57
C ARG A 21 20.82 15.99 39.68
N LEU A 22 19.54 15.76 39.98
CA LEU A 22 18.43 16.35 39.20
C LEU A 22 18.26 17.85 39.49
N ILE A 23 18.59 18.29 40.72
CA ILE A 23 18.47 19.69 41.15
C ILE A 23 19.43 20.59 40.35
N PHE A 24 20.60 20.08 39.95
CA PHE A 24 21.56 20.79 39.11
C PHE A 24 21.04 21.14 37.70
N PHE A 25 20.01 20.46 37.18
CA PHE A 25 19.45 20.75 35.86
C PHE A 25 18.27 21.74 35.88
N LEU A 26 17.59 21.93 37.03
CA LEU A 26 16.54 22.95 37.18
C LEU A 26 16.96 24.36 36.74
N PRO A 27 18.14 24.91 37.13
CA PRO A 27 18.54 26.27 36.72
C PRO A 27 18.89 26.39 35.23
N PHE A 28 19.02 25.29 34.48
CA PHE A 28 19.11 25.31 33.01
C PHE A 28 17.75 25.15 32.33
N LEU A 29 16.82 24.41 32.95
CA LEU A 29 15.45 24.24 32.46
C LEU A 29 14.60 25.51 32.62
N LEU A 30 14.75 26.27 33.71
CA LEU A 30 14.00 27.51 33.92
C LEU A 30 14.26 28.57 32.83
N PRO A 31 15.51 28.92 32.47
CA PRO A 31 15.79 29.85 31.39
C PRO A 31 15.29 29.35 30.02
N LEU A 32 15.36 28.04 29.75
CA LEU A 32 14.78 27.44 28.54
C LEU A 32 13.26 27.60 28.47
N LEU A 33 12.56 27.38 29.60
CA LEU A 33 11.12 27.62 29.71
C LEU A 33 10.79 29.11 29.54
N ILE A 34 11.46 30.00 30.27
CA ILE A 34 11.25 31.45 30.20
C ILE A 34 11.53 31.99 28.79
N PHE A 35 12.60 31.54 28.13
CA PHE A 35 12.92 31.88 26.74
C PHE A 35 11.88 31.33 25.74
N SER A 36 11.29 30.16 26.03
CA SER A 36 10.19 29.63 25.23
C SER A 36 8.90 30.48 25.35
N PHE A 37 8.63 31.04 26.54
CA PHE A 37 7.55 32.02 26.77
C PHE A 37 7.87 33.41 26.18
N HIS A 38 9.14 33.84 26.22
CA HIS A 38 9.61 35.10 25.62
C HIS A 38 9.77 35.06 24.09
N ARG A 39 9.41 33.94 23.44
CA ARG A 39 9.57 33.74 22.00
C ARG A 39 8.56 34.58 21.19
N ARG A 40 8.89 35.87 21.00
CA ARG A 40 8.25 36.90 20.15
C ARG A 40 6.77 36.66 19.83
N ARG A 41 5.87 37.51 20.34
CA ARG A 41 4.47 37.64 19.87
C ARG A 41 4.44 37.50 18.35
N ARG A 42 3.89 36.39 17.86
CA ARG A 42 3.70 36.18 16.42
C ARG A 42 2.64 37.18 15.92
N PRO A 43 2.68 37.60 14.65
CA PRO A 43 1.51 38.23 14.04
C PRO A 43 0.30 37.28 14.17
N ASN A 44 -0.89 37.85 14.16
CA ASN A 44 -2.14 37.12 14.44
C ASN A 44 -2.57 36.26 13.22
N THR A 45 -1.78 35.23 12.91
CA THR A 45 -1.99 34.33 11.76
C THR A 45 -3.18 33.42 12.02
N ASN A 46 -4.14 33.41 11.10
CA ASN A 46 -5.29 32.51 11.10
C ASN A 46 -4.87 31.12 10.61
N LEU A 47 -4.09 30.39 11.41
CA LEU A 47 -3.64 29.03 11.09
C LEU A 47 -4.84 28.04 11.09
N PRO A 48 -4.76 26.92 10.33
CA PRO A 48 -5.79 25.88 10.39
C PRO A 48 -5.98 25.31 11.81
N PRO A 49 -7.16 24.74 12.12
CA PRO A 49 -7.43 24.13 13.43
C PRO A 49 -6.50 22.94 13.72
N GLY A 50 -6.29 22.61 14.98
CA GLY A 50 -5.48 21.46 15.36
C GLY A 50 -5.32 21.25 16.87
N PRO A 51 -4.75 20.11 17.29
CA PRO A 51 -4.47 19.82 18.69
C PRO A 51 -3.39 20.75 19.28
N HIS A 52 -3.53 21.08 20.56
CA HIS A 52 -2.62 21.98 21.28
C HIS A 52 -1.17 21.44 21.29
N SER A 53 -0.26 22.16 20.63
CA SER A 53 1.17 21.82 20.58
C SER A 53 1.85 22.01 21.94
N PHE A 54 2.56 20.99 22.44
CA PHE A 54 3.38 21.13 23.66
C PHE A 54 4.68 21.91 23.40
N PRO A 55 5.29 22.53 24.42
CA PRO A 55 6.64 23.11 24.33
C PRO A 55 7.66 22.09 23.82
N ILE A 56 8.63 22.57 23.03
CA ILE A 56 9.70 21.78 22.38
C ILE A 56 9.17 20.74 21.37
N ILE A 57 8.46 19.70 21.81
CA ILE A 57 8.05 18.53 20.99
C ILE A 57 6.83 18.78 20.08
N GLY A 58 6.06 19.84 20.34
CA GLY A 58 4.84 20.14 19.59
C GLY A 58 3.80 19.02 19.71
N ASN A 59 3.37 18.51 18.56
CA ASN A 59 2.30 17.53 18.39
C ASN A 59 2.80 16.09 18.16
N LEU A 60 4.10 15.82 18.33
CA LEU A 60 4.63 14.44 18.23
C LEU A 60 3.93 13.48 19.22
N HIS A 61 3.50 13.99 20.38
CA HIS A 61 2.71 13.26 21.37
C HIS A 61 1.29 12.87 20.90
N ASN A 62 0.82 13.40 19.77
CA ASN A 62 -0.47 13.04 19.17
C ASN A 62 -0.34 11.91 18.12
N LEU A 63 0.89 11.45 17.83
CA LEU A 63 1.18 10.46 16.78
C LEU A 63 1.54 9.12 17.40
N ALA A 64 0.51 8.34 17.74
CA ALA A 64 0.65 7.00 18.30
C ALA A 64 0.42 5.94 17.21
N GLY A 65 1.30 4.94 17.13
CA GLY A 65 1.23 3.90 16.11
C GLY A 65 1.43 4.45 14.69
N LEU A 66 0.52 4.13 13.78
CA LEU A 66 0.62 4.49 12.37
C LEU A 66 0.29 5.98 12.14
N PRO A 67 1.19 6.79 11.53
CA PRO A 67 0.94 8.22 11.32
C PRO A 67 -0.32 8.53 10.51
N HIS A 68 -0.68 7.70 9.53
CA HIS A 68 -1.87 7.90 8.72
C HIS A 68 -3.18 7.67 9.49
N LEU A 69 -3.22 6.70 10.41
CA LEU A 69 -4.37 6.50 11.30
C LEU A 69 -4.47 7.62 12.35
N SER A 70 -3.34 8.04 12.93
CA SER A 70 -3.30 9.21 13.83
C SER A 70 -3.83 10.47 13.13
N PHE A 71 -3.39 10.74 11.89
CA PHE A 71 -3.88 11.85 11.09
C PHE A 71 -5.38 11.72 10.72
N HIS A 72 -5.87 10.51 10.45
CA HIS A 72 -7.29 10.25 10.20
C HIS A 72 -8.16 10.52 11.44
N HIS A 73 -7.77 10.02 12.62
CA HIS A 73 -8.50 10.29 13.86
C HIS A 73 -8.49 11.78 14.22
N LEU A 74 -7.41 12.50 13.91
CA LEU A 74 -7.37 13.95 14.07
C LEU A 74 -8.28 14.68 13.06
N SER A 75 -8.41 14.22 11.81
CA SER A 75 -9.27 14.89 10.81
C SER A 75 -10.76 14.76 11.12
N LYS A 76 -11.20 13.62 11.67
CA LYS A 76 -12.57 13.45 12.19
C LYS A 76 -12.90 14.39 13.37
N LYS A 77 -11.89 15.00 14.04
CA LYS A 77 -12.08 15.98 15.14
C LYS A 77 -11.83 17.43 14.75
N TYR A 78 -10.84 17.72 13.91
CA TYR A 78 -10.42 19.09 13.56
C TYR A 78 -10.80 19.51 12.12
N GLY A 79 -11.36 18.60 11.32
CA GLY A 79 -11.76 18.85 9.94
C GLY A 79 -10.72 18.44 8.89
N PRO A 80 -10.97 18.76 7.60
CA PRO A 80 -10.19 18.26 6.47
C PRO A 80 -8.80 18.91 6.32
N LEU A 81 -8.52 20.01 7.03
CA LEU A 81 -7.23 20.70 7.02
C LEU A 81 -6.78 20.96 8.47
N ILE A 82 -5.71 20.29 8.88
CA ILE A 82 -5.22 20.31 10.27
C ILE A 82 -3.85 20.97 10.33
N TYR A 83 -3.63 21.90 11.25
CA TYR A 83 -2.29 22.40 11.58
C TYR A 83 -1.66 21.53 12.68
N LEU A 84 -0.40 21.14 12.45
CA LEU A 84 0.43 20.42 13.41
C LEU A 84 1.82 21.04 13.47
N LYS A 85 2.50 20.84 14.61
CA LYS A 85 3.90 21.21 14.77
C LYS A 85 4.72 19.98 15.14
N LEU A 86 5.49 19.45 14.21
CA LEU A 86 6.28 18.24 14.41
C LEU A 86 7.65 18.64 14.98
N GLY A 87 7.78 18.58 16.31
CA GLY A 87 8.90 19.20 17.03
C GLY A 87 8.87 20.72 16.90
N GLN A 88 9.79 21.25 16.10
CA GLN A 88 9.86 22.66 15.74
C GLN A 88 9.25 22.98 14.37
N VAL A 89 9.03 21.99 13.51
CA VAL A 89 8.64 22.17 12.10
C VAL A 89 7.13 22.40 11.95
N PRO A 90 6.68 23.48 11.28
CA PRO A 90 5.27 23.66 10.94
C PRO A 90 4.83 22.64 9.88
N SER A 91 3.67 22.03 10.07
CA SER A 91 3.11 21.03 9.16
C SER A 91 1.60 21.21 9.02
N ILE A 92 1.07 20.85 7.86
CA ILE A 92 -0.37 20.67 7.67
C ILE A 92 -0.68 19.25 7.18
N VAL A 93 -1.84 18.76 7.59
CA VAL A 93 -2.44 17.51 7.13
C VAL A 93 -3.69 17.83 6.34
N VAL A 94 -3.74 17.32 5.11
CA VAL A 94 -4.86 17.48 4.17
C VAL A 94 -5.59 16.14 4.09
N SER A 95 -6.88 16.11 4.42
CA SER A 95 -7.67 14.88 4.58
C SER A 95 -9.02 14.89 3.86
N GLY A 96 -9.43 16.00 3.25
CA GLY A 96 -10.64 16.10 2.41
C GLY A 96 -10.32 16.48 0.96
N ALA A 97 -11.11 15.98 0.00
CA ALA A 97 -10.81 16.11 -1.42
C ALA A 97 -10.81 17.56 -1.94
N ASP A 98 -11.69 18.44 -1.45
CA ASP A 98 -11.69 19.87 -1.84
C ASP A 98 -10.36 20.56 -1.47
N THR A 99 -9.88 20.33 -0.24
CA THR A 99 -8.61 20.89 0.25
C THR A 99 -7.40 20.26 -0.47
N ALA A 100 -7.50 19.01 -0.92
CA ALA A 100 -6.51 18.40 -1.80
C ALA A 100 -6.56 19.02 -3.21
N SER A 101 -7.74 19.34 -3.74
CA SER A 101 -7.92 20.06 -5.02
C SER A 101 -7.25 21.44 -4.98
N GLU A 102 -7.48 22.21 -3.91
CA GLU A 102 -6.84 23.52 -3.75
C GLU A 102 -5.31 23.42 -3.74
N ILE A 103 -4.73 22.46 -3.02
CA ILE A 103 -3.28 22.30 -2.88
C ILE A 103 -2.61 21.61 -4.08
N LEU A 104 -3.23 20.59 -4.68
CA LEU A 104 -2.63 19.73 -5.72
C LEU A 104 -3.02 20.13 -7.15
N LYS A 105 -4.01 21.01 -7.32
CA LYS A 105 -4.49 21.48 -8.63
C LYS A 105 -4.41 23.00 -8.71
N SER A 106 -5.18 23.73 -7.89
CA SER A 106 -5.30 25.19 -7.97
C SER A 106 -4.01 25.93 -7.59
N GLN A 107 -3.33 25.46 -6.55
CA GLN A 107 -2.09 26.05 -6.01
C GLN A 107 -0.87 25.13 -6.16
N ASP A 108 -0.90 24.17 -7.10
CA ASP A 108 0.17 23.18 -7.26
C ASP A 108 1.56 23.81 -7.46
N SER A 109 1.64 24.98 -8.12
CA SER A 109 2.89 25.74 -8.27
C SER A 109 3.50 26.26 -6.96
N ILE A 110 2.71 26.36 -5.89
CA ILE A 110 3.14 26.75 -4.53
C ILE A 110 3.53 25.52 -3.71
N PHE A 111 2.87 24.37 -3.94
CA PHE A 111 3.00 23.17 -3.13
C PHE A 111 3.74 22.01 -3.82
N CYS A 112 4.35 22.21 -5.00
CA CYS A 112 5.04 21.13 -5.75
C CYS A 112 6.52 20.93 -5.36
N SER A 113 7.03 21.63 -4.35
CA SER A 113 8.39 21.41 -3.83
C SER A 113 8.44 20.30 -2.76
N ARG A 114 9.66 19.96 -2.33
CA ARG A 114 9.98 18.89 -1.38
C ARG A 114 10.89 19.43 -0.28
N SER A 115 10.59 19.06 0.97
CA SER A 115 11.50 19.32 2.09
C SER A 115 12.73 18.42 1.99
N GLN A 116 13.91 19.03 2.12
CA GLN A 116 15.19 18.35 2.06
C GLN A 116 15.54 17.70 3.41
N LEU A 117 14.83 16.62 3.75
CA LEU A 117 15.09 15.80 4.93
C LEU A 117 16.45 15.09 4.82
N THR A 118 17.13 14.85 5.95
CA THR A 118 18.52 14.38 5.98
C THR A 118 18.71 13.03 5.28
N ALA A 119 17.85 12.05 5.54
CA ALA A 119 17.90 10.74 4.87
C ALA A 119 17.57 10.84 3.39
N LEU A 120 16.43 11.47 3.05
CA LEU A 120 15.99 11.65 1.67
C LEU A 120 17.04 12.37 0.83
N LYS A 121 17.66 13.44 1.34
CA LYS A 121 18.72 14.18 0.64
C LYS A 121 19.96 13.33 0.40
N ARG A 122 20.39 12.50 1.35
CA ARG A 122 21.54 11.60 1.14
C ARG A 122 21.23 10.53 0.09
N LEU A 123 20.08 9.87 0.19
CA LEU A 123 19.68 8.78 -0.70
C LEU A 123 19.30 9.25 -2.12
N SER A 124 18.87 10.51 -2.28
CA SER A 124 18.63 11.16 -3.58
C SER A 124 19.85 11.90 -4.15
N TYR A 125 21.07 11.55 -3.75
CA TYR A 125 22.31 12.17 -4.27
C TYR A 125 22.36 13.71 -4.14
N GLY A 126 21.81 14.24 -3.04
CA GLY A 126 21.71 15.67 -2.79
C GLY A 126 20.40 16.33 -3.24
N GLY A 127 19.44 15.54 -3.75
CA GLY A 127 18.21 16.03 -4.38
C GLY A 127 18.30 16.06 -5.91
N GLN A 128 18.99 15.08 -6.51
CA GLN A 128 19.16 14.89 -7.95
C GLN A 128 18.17 13.87 -8.55
N ASP A 129 17.12 13.50 -7.80
CA ASP A 129 16.13 12.47 -8.16
C ASP A 129 14.78 13.06 -8.65
N ILE A 130 13.82 12.18 -8.97
CA ILE A 130 12.48 12.59 -9.42
C ILE A 130 11.52 12.79 -8.23
N ALA A 131 11.65 11.96 -7.19
CA ALA A 131 10.73 11.90 -6.07
C ALA A 131 10.94 13.02 -5.05
N PHE A 132 12.18 13.26 -4.61
CA PHE A 132 12.52 14.08 -3.43
C PHE A 132 13.27 15.39 -3.73
N SER A 133 13.75 15.59 -4.97
CA SER A 133 14.34 16.84 -5.43
C SER A 133 13.38 18.03 -5.25
N PRO A 134 13.87 19.23 -4.83
CA PRO A 134 13.06 20.44 -4.75
C PRO A 134 12.43 20.83 -6.09
N PHE A 135 11.39 21.67 -6.10
CA PHE A 135 10.87 22.19 -7.37
C PHE A 135 11.80 23.28 -7.92
N GLY A 136 12.32 23.05 -9.12
CA GLY A 136 13.24 23.92 -9.86
C GLY A 136 13.55 23.32 -11.23
N ASP A 137 14.36 24.00 -12.02
CA ASP A 137 14.55 23.68 -13.44
C ASP A 137 15.24 22.33 -13.69
N HIS A 138 16.25 21.97 -12.88
CA HIS A 138 16.80 20.61 -12.84
C HIS A 138 15.71 19.53 -12.67
N TRP A 139 14.77 19.71 -11.74
CA TRP A 139 13.69 18.73 -11.56
C TRP A 139 12.74 18.70 -12.77
N LYS A 140 12.41 19.86 -13.36
CA LYS A 140 11.61 19.92 -14.60
C LYS A 140 12.28 19.15 -15.73
N ARG A 141 13.61 19.33 -15.90
CA ARG A 141 14.46 18.64 -16.88
C ARG A 141 14.42 17.13 -16.68
N VAL A 142 14.86 16.65 -15.51
CA VAL A 142 14.93 15.20 -15.23
C VAL A 142 13.54 14.55 -15.30
N ARG A 143 12.49 15.22 -14.80
CA ARG A 143 11.11 14.71 -14.95
C ARG A 143 10.67 14.66 -16.41
N ARG A 144 11.01 15.63 -17.26
CA ARG A 144 10.69 15.62 -18.71
C ARG A 144 11.36 14.44 -19.39
N LEU A 145 12.69 14.32 -19.26
CA LEU A 145 13.50 13.26 -19.87
C LEU A 145 12.97 11.88 -19.49
N CYS A 146 12.81 11.60 -18.19
CA CYS A 146 12.31 10.30 -17.75
C CYS A 146 10.84 10.07 -18.13
N SER A 147 10.00 11.10 -18.25
CA SER A 147 8.61 10.91 -18.72
C SER A 147 8.53 10.54 -20.21
N ALA A 148 9.53 10.93 -21.01
CA ALA A 148 9.62 10.59 -22.43
C ALA A 148 10.30 9.24 -22.69
N GLU A 149 11.44 8.97 -22.04
CA GLU A 149 12.29 7.82 -22.40
C GLU A 149 12.15 6.61 -21.46
N VAL A 150 11.77 6.86 -20.20
CA VAL A 150 11.73 5.83 -19.14
C VAL A 150 10.29 5.41 -18.83
N PHE A 151 9.36 6.35 -18.71
CA PHE A 151 7.98 6.09 -18.28
C PHE A 151 6.94 6.23 -19.42
N SER A 152 7.39 6.31 -20.68
CA SER A 152 6.50 6.32 -21.84
C SER A 152 5.86 4.95 -22.09
N LEU A 153 4.70 4.97 -22.75
CA LEU A 153 3.92 3.75 -23.00
C LEU A 153 4.70 2.72 -23.82
N ALA A 154 5.48 3.15 -24.82
CA ALA A 154 6.33 2.27 -25.63
C ALA A 154 7.39 1.55 -24.79
N LYS A 155 8.09 2.27 -23.89
CA LYS A 155 9.08 1.69 -22.97
C LYS A 155 8.44 0.75 -21.94
N VAL A 156 7.22 1.03 -21.49
CA VAL A 156 6.44 0.10 -20.65
C VAL A 156 6.04 -1.15 -21.45
N GLN A 157 5.67 -1.02 -22.71
CA GLN A 157 5.27 -2.12 -23.59
C GLN A 157 6.45 -3.03 -23.98
N SER A 158 7.66 -2.50 -24.20
CA SER A 158 8.84 -3.33 -24.52
C SER A 158 9.20 -4.34 -23.42
N PHE A 159 8.75 -4.11 -22.19
CA PHE A 159 8.94 -5.05 -21.06
C PHE A 159 7.79 -6.06 -20.86
N ASN A 160 6.87 -6.21 -21.82
CA ASN A 160 5.81 -7.23 -21.81
C ASN A 160 6.38 -8.64 -21.60
N ALA A 161 7.45 -9.01 -22.32
CA ALA A 161 8.10 -10.31 -22.19
C ALA A 161 8.63 -10.54 -20.76
N ILE A 162 9.32 -9.55 -20.18
CA ILE A 162 9.83 -9.63 -18.79
C ILE A 162 8.69 -9.89 -17.80
N ARG A 163 7.59 -9.13 -17.87
CA ARG A 163 6.44 -9.33 -16.98
C ARG A 163 5.82 -10.71 -17.18
N ARG A 164 5.63 -11.13 -18.44
CA ARG A 164 5.10 -12.46 -18.80
C ARG A 164 5.95 -13.59 -18.22
N ASP A 165 7.27 -13.53 -18.37
CA ASP A 165 8.22 -14.53 -17.86
C ASP A 165 8.14 -14.66 -16.34
N GLU A 166 8.27 -13.53 -15.61
CA GLU A 166 8.29 -13.55 -14.15
C GLU A 166 6.94 -13.97 -13.57
N VAL A 167 5.82 -13.58 -14.19
CA VAL A 167 4.48 -14.04 -13.77
C VAL A 167 4.29 -15.54 -14.04
N ASN A 168 4.81 -16.07 -15.15
CA ASN A 168 4.85 -17.53 -15.36
C ASN A 168 5.72 -18.25 -14.31
N ALA A 169 6.85 -17.67 -13.90
CA ALA A 169 7.71 -18.23 -12.85
C ALA A 169 7.02 -18.24 -11.46
N LEU A 170 6.27 -17.18 -11.13
CA LEU A 170 5.44 -17.12 -9.93
C LEU A 170 4.32 -18.16 -9.97
N VAL A 171 3.56 -18.24 -11.07
CA VAL A 171 2.52 -19.25 -11.27
C VAL A 171 3.10 -20.66 -11.12
N ASN A 172 4.18 -20.99 -11.82
CA ASN A 172 4.84 -22.29 -11.72
C ASN A 172 5.28 -22.64 -10.29
N THR A 173 5.71 -21.66 -9.50
CA THR A 173 6.07 -21.83 -8.09
C THR A 173 4.84 -22.12 -7.22
N ILE A 174 3.73 -21.39 -7.44
CA ILE A 174 2.47 -21.59 -6.72
C ILE A 174 1.82 -22.94 -7.13
N THR A 175 1.90 -23.34 -8.40
CA THR A 175 1.43 -24.66 -8.86
C THR A 175 2.16 -25.80 -8.17
N LYS A 176 3.48 -25.69 -7.92
CA LYS A 176 4.23 -26.68 -7.14
C LYS A 176 3.73 -26.78 -5.69
N ALA A 177 3.26 -25.69 -5.08
CA ALA A 177 2.65 -25.71 -3.74
C ALA A 177 1.22 -26.28 -3.78
N CYS A 178 0.41 -25.88 -4.76
CA CYS A 178 -0.94 -26.38 -5.02
C CYS A 178 -0.97 -27.92 -5.16
N SER A 179 -0.06 -28.49 -5.97
CA SER A 179 0.08 -29.95 -6.13
C SER A 179 0.44 -30.69 -4.84
N ARG A 180 1.03 -30.00 -3.86
CA ARG A 180 1.40 -30.53 -2.53
C ARG A 180 0.40 -30.13 -1.43
N LYS A 181 -0.63 -29.33 -1.76
CA LYS A 181 -1.58 -28.69 -0.83
C LYS A 181 -0.89 -27.84 0.25
N GLU A 182 0.26 -27.25 -0.08
CA GLU A 182 1.04 -26.41 0.83
C GLU A 182 0.54 -24.96 0.83
N ALA A 183 0.54 -24.32 2.00
CA ALA A 183 0.28 -22.90 2.14
C ALA A 183 1.47 -22.07 1.59
N VAL A 184 1.17 -20.98 0.89
CA VAL A 184 2.14 -20.07 0.27
C VAL A 184 2.11 -18.72 1.00
N ASN A 185 3.28 -18.20 1.37
CA ASN A 185 3.41 -16.80 1.78
C ASN A 185 3.39 -15.90 0.55
N LEU A 186 2.18 -15.46 0.17
CA LEU A 186 1.96 -14.70 -1.06
C LEU A 186 2.66 -13.33 -0.99
N SER A 187 2.78 -12.74 0.20
CA SER A 187 3.55 -11.52 0.47
C SER A 187 4.99 -11.60 -0.05
N GLU A 188 5.69 -12.68 0.31
CA GLU A 188 7.11 -12.85 -0.04
C GLU A 188 7.28 -13.26 -1.50
N ALA A 189 6.34 -14.04 -2.04
CA ALA A 189 6.30 -14.39 -3.46
C ALA A 189 6.03 -13.16 -4.36
N LEU A 190 5.14 -12.25 -3.94
CA LEU A 190 4.87 -10.97 -4.62
C LEU A 190 6.02 -9.98 -4.50
N LEU A 191 6.68 -9.91 -3.34
CA LEU A 191 7.89 -9.10 -3.16
C LEU A 191 9.05 -9.65 -4.01
N CYS A 192 9.18 -10.97 -4.12
CA CYS A 192 10.14 -11.63 -5.00
C CYS A 192 9.89 -11.27 -6.47
N LEU A 193 8.65 -11.44 -6.94
CA LEU A 193 8.22 -11.08 -8.29
C LEU A 193 8.52 -9.61 -8.61
N ALA A 194 8.09 -8.68 -7.74
CA ALA A 194 8.27 -7.24 -7.98
C ALA A 194 9.75 -6.86 -8.13
N ASN A 195 10.63 -7.47 -7.32
CA ASN A 195 12.07 -7.31 -7.49
C ASN A 195 12.58 -7.93 -8.79
N ASN A 196 12.29 -9.20 -9.11
CA ASN A 196 12.79 -9.82 -10.34
C ASN A 196 12.35 -9.08 -11.61
N ILE A 197 11.11 -8.58 -11.66
CA ILE A 197 10.60 -7.73 -12.75
C ILE A 197 11.45 -6.46 -12.86
N LEU A 198 11.66 -5.74 -11.76
CA LEU A 198 12.41 -4.48 -11.78
C LEU A 198 13.90 -4.68 -12.06
N PHE A 199 14.54 -5.71 -11.52
CA PHE A 199 15.95 -5.99 -11.79
C PHE A 199 16.19 -6.30 -13.28
N ARG A 200 15.29 -7.06 -13.93
CA ARG A 200 15.35 -7.28 -15.39
C ARG A 200 15.05 -6.01 -16.19
N MET A 201 14.09 -5.18 -15.76
CA MET A 201 13.79 -3.90 -16.42
C MET A 201 14.91 -2.86 -16.25
N VAL A 202 15.69 -2.92 -15.16
CA VAL A 202 16.73 -1.94 -14.83
C VAL A 202 18.11 -2.34 -15.35
N PHE A 203 18.54 -3.58 -15.13
CA PHE A 203 19.89 -4.07 -15.44
C PHE A 203 19.93 -5.24 -16.43
N GLY A 204 18.79 -5.73 -16.93
CA GLY A 204 18.70 -6.94 -17.76
C GLY A 204 18.95 -8.27 -17.02
N LYS A 205 19.37 -8.20 -15.74
CA LYS A 205 19.73 -9.32 -14.86
C LYS A 205 18.55 -9.71 -13.94
N ARG A 206 18.42 -10.98 -13.53
CA ARG A 206 17.55 -11.40 -12.40
C ARG A 206 18.29 -11.22 -11.06
N ILE A 207 17.56 -11.04 -9.95
CA ILE A 207 18.16 -10.93 -8.60
C ILE A 207 18.27 -12.30 -7.88
N SER A 208 17.46 -13.29 -8.27
CA SER A 208 17.55 -14.68 -7.82
C SER A 208 17.04 -15.66 -8.89
N ALA A 209 17.20 -16.97 -8.65
CA ALA A 209 16.43 -17.99 -9.35
C ALA A 209 14.94 -17.96 -8.93
N ASP A 210 14.12 -18.75 -9.63
CA ASP A 210 12.67 -18.81 -9.42
C ASP A 210 12.32 -19.25 -7.98
N GLY A 211 11.79 -18.34 -7.18
CA GLY A 211 11.40 -18.57 -5.78
C GLY A 211 12.49 -18.33 -4.73
N GLU A 212 13.76 -18.12 -5.12
CA GLU A 212 14.90 -18.05 -4.19
C GLU A 212 15.22 -16.64 -3.64
N CYS A 213 14.29 -15.69 -3.76
CA CYS A 213 14.50 -14.29 -3.35
C CYS A 213 14.76 -14.09 -1.84
N GLU A 214 14.62 -15.11 -1.00
CA GLU A 214 14.96 -15.03 0.43
C GLU A 214 16.45 -14.77 0.68
N LEU A 215 17.34 -15.28 -0.19
CA LEU A 215 18.77 -15.35 0.06
C LEU A 215 19.59 -14.16 -0.48
N SER A 216 18.95 -13.17 -1.12
CA SER A 216 19.67 -12.06 -1.78
C SER A 216 20.03 -10.93 -0.81
N PRO A 217 21.33 -10.62 -0.57
CA PRO A 217 21.74 -9.53 0.33
C PRO A 217 21.27 -8.12 -0.12
N LEU A 218 20.88 -7.99 -1.39
CA LEU A 218 20.36 -6.77 -1.98
C LEU A 218 18.89 -6.51 -1.59
N LYS A 219 18.11 -7.55 -1.29
CA LYS A 219 16.75 -7.43 -0.70
C LYS A 219 16.81 -6.71 0.65
N ASP A 220 17.74 -7.12 1.52
CA ASP A 220 17.92 -6.51 2.84
C ASP A 220 18.48 -5.09 2.75
N LEU A 221 19.38 -4.81 1.80
CA LEU A 221 19.89 -3.46 1.56
C LEU A 221 18.77 -2.51 1.10
N LEU A 222 17.93 -2.93 0.14
CA LEU A 222 16.78 -2.14 -0.31
C LEU A 222 15.78 -1.90 0.85
N ARG A 223 15.54 -2.92 1.69
CA ARG A 223 14.69 -2.79 2.88
C ARG A 223 15.26 -1.78 3.89
N GLU A 224 16.57 -1.81 4.16
CA GLU A 224 17.22 -0.82 5.05
C GLU A 224 17.10 0.61 4.49
N ILE A 225 17.25 0.77 3.17
CA ILE A 225 17.08 2.06 2.48
C ILE A 225 15.64 2.58 2.63
N VAL A 226 14.62 1.74 2.37
CA VAL A 226 13.21 2.14 2.51
C VAL A 226 12.89 2.51 3.96
N CYS A 227 13.39 1.76 4.95
CA CYS A 227 13.26 2.16 6.36
C CYS A 227 13.91 3.52 6.62
N LEU A 228 15.16 3.74 6.19
CA LEU A 228 15.87 5.01 6.37
C LEU A 228 15.16 6.21 5.70
N MET A 229 14.47 6.02 4.57
CA MET A 229 13.65 7.07 3.94
C MET A 229 12.45 7.52 4.80
N THR A 230 12.08 6.75 5.82
CA THR A 230 10.94 7.02 6.73
C THR A 230 11.35 7.51 8.11
N GLU A 231 12.60 7.23 8.50
CA GLU A 231 13.21 7.71 9.74
C GLU A 231 13.50 9.21 9.64
N PHE A 232 12.97 10.00 10.58
CA PHE A 232 13.35 11.42 10.72
C PHE A 232 14.56 11.54 11.63
N GLY A 233 15.60 12.27 11.19
CA GLY A 233 16.64 12.72 12.11
C GLY A 233 16.07 13.69 13.15
N ALA A 234 16.71 13.78 14.31
CA ALA A 234 16.49 14.85 15.28
C ALA A 234 16.64 16.22 14.61
N GLY A 235 17.56 16.41 13.65
CA GLY A 235 17.65 17.62 12.84
C GLY A 235 16.43 17.91 11.96
N ASP A 236 15.73 16.87 11.47
CA ASP A 236 14.58 16.99 10.55
C ASP A 236 13.26 17.38 11.25
N LEU A 237 13.27 17.34 12.59
CA LEU A 237 12.16 17.76 13.48
C LEU A 237 12.58 18.92 14.42
N PHE A 238 13.85 18.98 14.80
CA PHE A 238 14.43 19.96 15.72
C PHE A 238 15.76 20.48 15.14
N PRO A 239 15.75 21.45 14.21
CA PRO A 239 16.96 21.91 13.51
C PRO A 239 18.11 22.36 14.43
N SER A 240 17.81 22.89 15.62
CA SER A 240 18.79 23.26 16.65
C SER A 240 19.46 22.08 17.37
N MET A 241 19.04 20.84 17.12
CA MET A 241 19.50 19.63 17.82
C MET A 241 20.03 18.53 16.88
N GLY A 242 20.30 18.85 15.60
CA GLY A 242 20.80 17.87 14.62
C GLY A 242 22.17 17.24 14.93
N TRP A 243 22.87 17.70 15.97
CA TRP A 243 24.07 17.03 16.49
C TRP A 243 23.75 15.69 17.17
N ILE A 244 22.53 15.51 17.67
CA ILE A 244 22.06 14.24 18.29
C ILE A 244 22.15 13.09 17.27
N ASP A 245 21.92 13.36 15.99
CA ASP A 245 21.96 12.37 14.89
C ASP A 245 23.34 11.74 14.67
N ALA A 246 24.40 12.40 15.14
CA ALA A 246 25.76 11.84 15.15
C ALA A 246 26.00 10.95 16.38
N LEU A 247 25.43 11.31 17.53
CA LEU A 247 25.57 10.57 18.80
C LEU A 247 24.73 9.30 18.84
N THR A 248 23.52 9.32 18.30
CA THR A 248 22.67 8.12 18.11
C THR A 248 23.25 7.12 17.11
N GLY A 249 24.31 7.51 16.38
CA GLY A 249 24.87 6.73 15.28
C GLY A 249 24.01 6.72 14.01
N TRP A 250 22.86 7.40 13.99
CA TRP A 250 21.93 7.38 12.87
C TRP A 250 22.57 7.87 11.56
N ARG A 251 23.33 8.98 11.59
CA ARG A 251 24.11 9.44 10.44
C ARG A 251 25.13 8.41 9.94
N ARG A 252 25.67 7.57 10.83
CA ARG A 252 26.63 6.50 10.49
C ARG A 252 25.94 5.29 9.86
N LYS A 253 24.73 4.94 10.28
CA LYS A 253 23.86 3.97 9.59
C LYS A 253 23.57 4.48 8.17
N LEU A 254 22.95 5.65 8.05
CA LEU A 254 22.61 6.30 6.78
C LEU A 254 23.80 6.42 5.81
N GLY A 255 24.98 6.80 6.30
CA GLY A 255 26.22 6.86 5.51
C GLY A 255 26.59 5.49 4.93
N ARG A 256 26.73 4.48 5.78
CA ARG A 256 27.10 3.11 5.39
C ARG A 256 26.10 2.46 4.44
N THR A 257 24.80 2.65 4.66
CA THR A 257 23.75 2.10 3.80
C THR A 257 23.74 2.77 2.43
N PHE A 258 23.95 4.10 2.38
CA PHE A 258 24.19 4.80 1.11
C PHE A 258 25.45 4.26 0.41
N GLU A 259 26.57 4.15 1.12
CA GLU A 259 27.86 3.73 0.54
C GLU A 259 27.80 2.32 -0.08
N LYS A 260 27.11 1.37 0.58
CA LYS A 260 26.83 0.04 0.00
C LYS A 260 26.09 0.12 -1.33
N MET A 261 25.00 0.90 -1.39
CA MET A 261 24.18 1.01 -2.59
C MET A 261 24.87 1.79 -3.70
N ASP A 262 25.62 2.84 -3.34
CA ASP A 262 26.38 3.64 -4.28
C ASP A 262 27.49 2.84 -4.97
N LEU A 263 28.17 1.94 -4.23
CA LEU A 263 29.14 1.00 -4.78
C LEU A 263 28.50 0.00 -5.77
N LEU A 264 27.32 -0.53 -5.47
CA LEU A 264 26.60 -1.44 -6.37
C LEU A 264 26.12 -0.74 -7.65
N LEU A 265 25.56 0.47 -7.52
CA LEU A 265 25.15 1.27 -8.67
C LEU A 265 26.35 1.71 -9.53
N GLU A 266 27.46 2.09 -8.90
CA GLU A 266 28.73 2.40 -9.58
C GLU A 266 29.28 1.17 -10.34
N GLN A 267 29.21 -0.02 -9.74
CA GLN A 267 29.66 -1.26 -10.38
C GLN A 267 28.82 -1.58 -11.64
N GLU A 268 27.49 -1.64 -11.52
CA GLU A 268 26.60 -1.91 -12.65
C GLU A 268 26.75 -0.89 -13.79
N ILE A 269 26.91 0.40 -13.45
CA ILE A 269 27.20 1.47 -14.41
C ILE A 269 28.54 1.22 -15.13
N ARG A 270 29.61 0.91 -14.39
CA ARG A 270 30.95 0.65 -14.98
C ARG A 270 30.98 -0.61 -15.84
N GLU A 271 30.38 -1.71 -15.38
CA GLU A 271 30.24 -2.95 -16.16
C GLU A 271 29.56 -2.65 -17.51
N ARG A 272 28.43 -1.95 -17.50
CA ARG A 272 27.68 -1.62 -18.73
C ARG A 272 28.43 -0.68 -19.67
N ILE A 273 29.18 0.29 -19.14
CA ILE A 273 30.02 1.18 -19.96
C ILE A 273 31.15 0.38 -20.63
N LEU A 274 31.87 -0.44 -19.88
CA LEU A 274 32.97 -1.26 -20.40
C LEU A 274 32.51 -2.24 -21.48
N MET A 275 31.38 -2.93 -21.27
CA MET A 275 30.78 -3.83 -22.26
C MET A 275 30.42 -3.12 -23.58
N LYS A 276 29.97 -1.86 -23.51
CA LYS A 276 29.69 -1.07 -24.73
C LYS A 276 30.98 -0.62 -25.43
N SER A 277 32.01 -0.25 -24.67
CA SER A 277 33.32 0.12 -25.24
C SER A 277 33.99 -1.05 -25.98
N SER A 278 33.97 -2.28 -25.45
CA SER A 278 34.56 -3.45 -26.13
C SER A 278 33.80 -3.85 -27.40
N VAL A 279 32.47 -3.75 -27.40
CA VAL A 279 31.66 -4.00 -28.62
C VAL A 279 31.92 -2.95 -29.71
N VAL A 280 32.14 -1.68 -29.34
CA VAL A 280 32.53 -0.63 -30.29
C VAL A 280 33.98 -0.78 -30.76
N ALA A 281 34.87 -1.37 -29.95
CA ALA A 281 36.25 -1.66 -30.32
C ALA A 281 36.40 -2.84 -31.31
N GLY A 282 35.36 -3.66 -31.47
CA GLY A 282 35.37 -4.81 -32.38
C GLY A 282 35.97 -6.10 -31.80
N ASP A 283 36.07 -6.20 -30.47
CA ASP A 283 36.39 -7.47 -29.80
C ASP A 283 35.28 -8.52 -30.05
N ASP A 284 35.59 -9.82 -29.93
CA ASP A 284 34.68 -10.98 -30.17
C ASP A 284 33.49 -11.11 -29.18
N VAL A 285 33.09 -10.01 -28.52
CA VAL A 285 31.88 -9.92 -27.71
C VAL A 285 30.66 -9.86 -28.65
N SER A 286 30.07 -11.03 -28.92
CA SER A 286 28.89 -11.15 -29.78
C SER A 286 27.81 -10.10 -29.46
N ALA A 287 27.35 -9.36 -30.47
CA ALA A 287 26.44 -8.22 -30.28
C ALA A 287 25.08 -8.58 -29.64
N SER A 288 24.71 -9.87 -29.66
CA SER A 288 23.56 -10.45 -28.97
C SER A 288 23.71 -10.59 -27.45
N SER A 289 24.92 -10.41 -26.90
CA SER A 289 25.22 -10.63 -25.47
C SER A 289 25.04 -9.38 -24.60
N VAL A 290 25.01 -8.18 -25.19
CA VAL A 290 24.64 -6.95 -24.48
C VAL A 290 23.11 -6.87 -24.43
N PRO A 291 22.47 -6.81 -23.24
CA PRO A 291 21.05 -6.50 -23.15
C PRO A 291 20.79 -5.16 -23.84
N HIS A 292 19.85 -5.10 -24.76
CA HIS A 292 19.50 -3.87 -25.47
C HIS A 292 18.15 -3.34 -24.98
N GLY A 293 18.17 -2.19 -24.31
CA GLY A 293 16.97 -1.41 -24.01
C GLY A 293 16.37 -1.64 -22.62
N ASP A 294 17.17 -1.98 -21.62
CA ASP A 294 16.76 -1.82 -20.21
C ASP A 294 16.77 -0.33 -19.79
N PHE A 295 16.50 -0.01 -18.51
CA PHE A 295 16.55 1.38 -18.05
C PHE A 295 17.97 1.92 -17.91
N LEU A 296 18.96 1.11 -17.51
CA LEU A 296 20.36 1.55 -17.45
C LEU A 296 20.86 1.98 -18.84
N ASP A 297 20.51 1.25 -19.90
CA ASP A 297 20.83 1.63 -21.27
C ASP A 297 20.24 2.98 -21.66
N THR A 298 18.96 3.20 -21.39
CA THR A 298 18.28 4.46 -21.72
C THR A 298 18.87 5.63 -20.93
N LEU A 299 19.20 5.43 -19.66
CA LEU A 299 19.82 6.47 -18.83
C LEU A 299 21.28 6.75 -19.24
N LEU A 300 22.04 5.75 -19.66
CA LEU A 300 23.39 5.92 -20.22
C LEU A 300 23.37 6.54 -21.63
N HIS A 301 22.36 6.26 -22.44
CA HIS A 301 22.16 6.97 -23.70
C HIS A 301 21.91 8.45 -23.45
N LEU A 302 21.00 8.79 -22.52
CA LEU A 302 20.75 10.16 -22.07
C LEU A 302 21.94 10.84 -21.33
N HIS A 303 22.98 10.09 -20.99
CA HIS A 303 24.26 10.63 -20.52
C HIS A 303 25.21 10.94 -21.67
N ALA A 304 25.23 10.09 -22.71
CA ALA A 304 26.16 10.16 -23.83
C ALA A 304 25.67 11.01 -25.03
N VAL A 305 24.46 11.59 -24.97
CA VAL A 305 24.01 12.59 -25.95
C VAL A 305 24.62 13.95 -25.60
N ASP A 306 25.86 14.14 -26.02
CA ASP A 306 26.47 15.46 -26.20
C ASP A 306 25.89 16.10 -27.47
N CYS A 307 24.74 16.77 -27.34
CA CYS A 307 24.37 17.79 -28.30
C CYS A 307 25.22 19.04 -28.04
N GLU A 308 25.80 19.63 -29.08
CA GLU A 308 26.69 20.80 -28.97
C GLU A 308 25.97 22.08 -28.50
N GLU A 309 24.64 22.04 -28.30
CA GLU A 309 23.81 23.09 -27.72
C GLU A 309 22.88 22.56 -26.61
N ASP A 310 22.95 23.22 -25.44
CA ASP A 310 22.06 23.23 -24.27
C ASP A 310 21.76 21.94 -23.44
N GLU A 311 22.15 22.06 -22.15
CA GLU A 311 21.49 21.64 -20.91
C GLU A 311 20.92 20.21 -20.72
N GLN A 312 20.88 19.31 -21.71
CA GLN A 312 19.97 18.15 -21.65
C GLN A 312 20.57 16.82 -21.15
N SER A 313 21.89 16.64 -21.09
CA SER A 313 22.51 15.37 -20.69
C SER A 313 22.42 15.07 -19.18
N LEU A 314 22.18 13.80 -18.83
CA LEU A 314 22.16 13.34 -17.44
C LEU A 314 23.59 13.16 -16.89
N THR A 315 23.82 13.52 -15.63
CA THR A 315 25.06 13.18 -14.91
C THR A 315 24.98 11.78 -14.27
N ILE A 316 26.13 11.12 -14.04
CA ILE A 316 26.18 9.81 -13.37
C ILE A 316 25.44 9.80 -12.01
N ASN A 317 25.51 10.87 -11.22
CA ASN A 317 24.76 10.97 -9.97
C ASN A 317 23.25 11.09 -10.18
N GLU A 318 22.78 11.76 -11.24
CA GLU A 318 21.36 11.78 -11.61
C GLU A 318 20.90 10.38 -12.06
N ILE A 319 21.69 9.66 -12.87
CA ILE A 319 21.42 8.27 -13.24
C ILE A 319 21.25 7.41 -11.97
N LYS A 320 22.22 7.46 -11.05
CA LYS A 320 22.15 6.74 -9.76
C LYS A 320 20.93 7.12 -8.93
N ALA A 321 20.57 8.42 -8.88
CA ALA A 321 19.41 8.91 -8.16
C ALA A 321 18.07 8.41 -8.77
N ILE A 322 18.00 8.31 -10.10
CA ILE A 322 16.86 7.74 -10.83
C ILE A 322 16.77 6.23 -10.59
N LEU A 323 17.90 5.50 -10.66
CA LEU A 323 17.97 4.06 -10.36
C LEU A 323 17.54 3.77 -8.91
N MET A 324 18.01 4.55 -7.93
CA MET A 324 17.56 4.48 -6.53
C MET A 324 16.05 4.70 -6.41
N ASN A 325 15.49 5.69 -7.12
CA ASN A 325 14.05 5.91 -7.19
C ASN A 325 13.30 4.71 -7.78
N MET A 326 13.82 4.03 -8.82
CA MET A 326 13.16 2.87 -9.44
C MET A 326 12.98 1.71 -8.46
N PHE A 327 14.04 1.30 -7.74
CA PHE A 327 13.94 0.20 -6.78
C PHE A 327 13.06 0.56 -5.57
N THR A 328 13.31 1.72 -4.95
CA THR A 328 12.62 2.13 -3.72
C THR A 328 11.15 2.49 -3.92
N ALA A 329 10.76 2.98 -5.11
CA ALA A 329 9.36 3.28 -5.41
C ALA A 329 8.62 2.13 -6.09
N GLY A 330 9.29 1.28 -6.86
CA GLY A 330 8.66 0.24 -7.67
C GLY A 330 8.34 -1.04 -6.90
N THR A 331 9.28 -1.57 -6.11
CA THR A 331 9.17 -2.90 -5.50
C THR A 331 8.03 -2.99 -4.49
N ASP A 332 8.10 -2.19 -3.42
CA ASP A 332 7.17 -2.31 -2.29
C ASP A 332 5.77 -1.84 -2.67
N THR A 333 5.63 -0.83 -3.54
CA THR A 333 4.30 -0.34 -3.95
C THR A 333 3.57 -1.33 -4.83
N THR A 334 4.27 -2.01 -5.75
CA THR A 334 3.68 -3.01 -6.65
C THR A 334 3.26 -4.25 -5.87
N SER A 335 4.14 -4.78 -5.02
CA SER A 335 3.86 -5.95 -4.19
C SER A 335 2.71 -5.67 -3.20
N ALA A 336 2.73 -4.54 -2.47
CA ALA A 336 1.63 -4.15 -1.58
C ALA A 336 0.29 -3.95 -2.33
N SER A 337 0.31 -3.38 -3.54
CA SER A 337 -0.92 -3.18 -4.34
C SER A 337 -1.61 -4.50 -4.69
N ILE A 338 -0.85 -5.59 -4.83
CA ILE A 338 -1.36 -6.93 -5.13
C ILE A 338 -1.72 -7.67 -3.84
N GLU A 339 -0.86 -7.58 -2.83
CA GLU A 339 -1.05 -8.19 -1.51
C GLU A 339 -2.34 -7.70 -0.82
N TRP A 340 -2.62 -6.39 -0.86
CA TRP A 340 -3.78 -5.80 -0.21
C TRP A 340 -5.11 -6.21 -0.84
N GLY A 341 -5.23 -6.22 -2.17
CA GLY A 341 -6.48 -6.59 -2.81
C GLY A 341 -6.69 -8.09 -2.81
N MET A 342 -5.63 -8.91 -2.86
CA MET A 342 -5.76 -10.35 -2.57
C MET A 342 -6.29 -10.57 -1.15
N ALA A 343 -5.79 -9.84 -0.14
CA ALA A 343 -6.33 -9.92 1.22
C ALA A 343 -7.80 -9.44 1.30
N MET A 344 -8.20 -8.41 0.56
CA MET A 344 -9.60 -7.96 0.49
C MET A 344 -10.52 -8.96 -0.21
N LEU A 345 -10.07 -9.59 -1.31
CA LEU A 345 -10.83 -10.64 -1.99
C LEU A 345 -11.00 -11.87 -1.09
N MET A 346 -9.96 -12.26 -0.33
CA MET A 346 -10.07 -13.33 0.67
C MET A 346 -11.06 -12.99 1.80
N LYS A 347 -11.17 -11.72 2.22
CA LYS A 347 -12.24 -11.27 3.14
C LYS A 347 -13.62 -11.18 2.48
N ASN A 348 -13.70 -11.15 1.14
CA ASN A 348 -14.95 -10.95 0.38
C ASN A 348 -15.14 -12.02 -0.72
N PRO A 349 -15.47 -13.29 -0.36
CA PRO A 349 -15.55 -14.40 -1.32
C PRO A 349 -16.51 -14.21 -2.51
N ALA A 350 -17.56 -13.38 -2.37
CA ALA A 350 -18.44 -13.03 -3.48
C ALA A 350 -17.71 -12.22 -4.58
N ALA A 351 -16.91 -11.23 -4.16
CA ALA A 351 -16.09 -10.43 -5.06
C ALA A 351 -14.93 -11.27 -5.67
N MET A 352 -14.34 -12.18 -4.89
CA MET A 352 -13.36 -13.16 -5.38
C MET A 352 -13.95 -13.99 -6.53
N LYS A 353 -15.09 -14.66 -6.31
CA LYS A 353 -15.76 -15.48 -7.33
C LYS A 353 -16.13 -14.67 -8.58
N LYS A 354 -16.64 -13.44 -8.42
CA LYS A 354 -16.99 -12.56 -9.55
C LYS A 354 -15.77 -12.15 -10.38
N ALA A 355 -14.62 -11.89 -9.75
CA ALA A 355 -13.37 -11.59 -10.44
C ALA A 355 -12.78 -12.82 -11.15
N GLN A 356 -12.73 -13.97 -10.49
CA GLN A 356 -12.26 -15.23 -11.11
C GLN A 356 -13.13 -15.63 -12.30
N ALA A 357 -14.45 -15.49 -12.19
CA ALA A 357 -15.39 -15.77 -13.27
C ALA A 357 -15.22 -14.82 -14.48
N GLU A 358 -14.97 -13.52 -14.25
CA GLU A 358 -14.62 -12.61 -15.36
C GLU A 358 -13.32 -13.03 -16.05
N VAL A 359 -12.26 -13.26 -15.27
CA VAL A 359 -10.94 -13.60 -15.80
C VAL A 359 -10.98 -14.90 -16.61
N ARG A 360 -11.53 -15.98 -16.05
CA ARG A 360 -11.62 -17.28 -16.73
C ARG A 360 -12.50 -17.21 -17.98
N ARG A 361 -13.58 -16.42 -17.98
CA ARG A 361 -14.43 -16.18 -19.16
C ARG A 361 -13.72 -15.38 -20.26
N VAL A 362 -12.84 -14.43 -19.91
CA VAL A 362 -12.11 -13.59 -20.88
C VAL A 362 -10.92 -14.35 -21.50
N VAL A 363 -10.22 -15.16 -20.71
CA VAL A 363 -9.12 -16.01 -21.22
C VAL A 363 -9.65 -17.16 -22.07
N GLY A 364 -10.70 -17.85 -21.59
CA GLY A 364 -11.28 -19.00 -22.26
C GLY A 364 -10.26 -20.09 -22.57
N ASP A 365 -10.39 -20.72 -23.74
CA ASP A 365 -9.58 -21.87 -24.16
C ASP A 365 -8.10 -21.55 -24.43
N LYS A 366 -7.67 -20.29 -24.32
CA LYS A 366 -6.25 -19.89 -24.37
C LYS A 366 -5.41 -20.56 -23.28
N GLY A 367 -6.03 -20.86 -22.13
CA GLY A 367 -5.37 -21.49 -20.97
C GLY A 367 -4.33 -20.62 -20.24
N LYS A 368 -4.01 -19.40 -20.70
CA LYS A 368 -3.14 -18.43 -20.03
C LYS A 368 -3.55 -16.98 -20.33
N VAL A 369 -3.37 -16.11 -19.34
CA VAL A 369 -3.58 -14.65 -19.46
C VAL A 369 -2.47 -13.99 -20.28
N GLU A 370 -2.85 -13.10 -21.19
CA GLU A 370 -1.93 -12.14 -21.84
C GLU A 370 -2.27 -10.68 -21.48
N GLU A 371 -1.33 -9.74 -21.67
CA GLU A 371 -1.59 -8.31 -21.43
C GLU A 371 -2.68 -7.72 -22.36
N THR A 372 -2.94 -8.37 -23.50
CA THR A 372 -4.02 -8.06 -24.44
C THR A 372 -5.41 -8.34 -23.86
N ASP A 373 -5.54 -9.30 -22.94
CA ASP A 373 -6.81 -9.64 -22.29
C ASP A 373 -7.23 -8.59 -21.25
N LEU A 374 -6.25 -7.94 -20.63
CA LEU A 374 -6.46 -7.02 -19.50
C LEU A 374 -7.42 -5.87 -19.83
N GLN A 375 -7.50 -5.43 -21.09
CA GLN A 375 -8.43 -4.37 -21.49
C GLN A 375 -9.91 -4.76 -21.30
N HIS A 376 -10.23 -6.05 -21.29
CA HIS A 376 -11.58 -6.61 -21.14
C HIS A 376 -11.92 -7.04 -19.69
N LEU A 377 -10.97 -6.93 -18.75
CA LEU A 377 -11.15 -7.28 -17.34
C LEU A 377 -11.70 -6.08 -16.55
N HIS A 378 -12.97 -5.76 -16.79
CA HIS A 378 -13.63 -4.57 -16.25
C HIS A 378 -13.86 -4.66 -14.75
N TYR A 379 -14.38 -5.79 -14.26
CA TYR A 379 -14.60 -6.03 -12.83
C TYR A 379 -13.28 -6.17 -12.06
N LEU A 380 -12.26 -6.80 -12.64
CA LEU A 380 -10.93 -6.85 -12.02
C LEU A 380 -10.34 -5.44 -11.84
N LYS A 381 -10.53 -4.55 -12.81
CA LYS A 381 -10.14 -3.14 -12.70
C LYS A 381 -10.89 -2.40 -11.60
N MET A 382 -12.16 -2.74 -11.35
CA MET A 382 -12.92 -2.20 -10.22
C MET A 382 -12.39 -2.73 -8.88
N VAL A 383 -12.05 -4.01 -8.79
CA VAL A 383 -11.37 -4.62 -7.62
C VAL A 383 -10.03 -3.92 -7.32
N ILE A 384 -9.20 -3.67 -8.34
CA ILE A 384 -7.90 -3.00 -8.15
C ILE A 384 -8.09 -1.53 -7.75
N LYS A 385 -9.04 -0.80 -8.35
CA LYS A 385 -9.38 0.57 -7.92
C LYS A 385 -9.82 0.61 -6.46
N GLU A 386 -10.68 -0.32 -6.05
CA GLU A 386 -11.22 -0.39 -4.68
C GLU A 386 -10.15 -0.77 -3.65
N SER A 387 -9.26 -1.70 -3.99
CA SER A 387 -8.08 -2.01 -3.19
C SER A 387 -7.19 -0.77 -2.99
N LEU A 388 -6.90 -0.03 -4.07
CA LEU A 388 -6.12 1.21 -4.00
C LEU A 388 -6.83 2.36 -3.28
N ARG A 389 -8.17 2.33 -3.16
CA ARG A 389 -8.96 3.31 -2.38
C ARG A 389 -8.85 3.04 -0.88
N LEU A 390 -9.01 1.78 -0.47
CA LEU A 390 -9.02 1.38 0.93
C LEU A 390 -7.62 1.14 1.52
N GLN A 391 -6.66 0.69 0.72
CA GLN A 391 -5.27 0.46 1.13
C GLN A 391 -4.30 1.08 0.08
N PRO A 392 -4.31 2.41 -0.09
CA PRO A 392 -3.34 3.09 -0.96
C PRO A 392 -1.91 2.85 -0.43
N PRO A 393 -0.98 2.29 -1.24
CA PRO A 393 0.35 1.94 -0.75
C PRO A 393 1.11 3.11 -0.13
N GLY A 394 0.93 4.34 -0.63
CA GLY A 394 1.44 5.57 -0.01
C GLY A 394 0.37 6.39 0.70
N PRO A 395 -0.08 6.03 1.93
CA PRO A 395 -1.32 6.55 2.53
C PRO A 395 -1.30 8.05 2.89
N LEU A 396 -0.13 8.68 2.92
CA LEU A 396 0.06 10.13 3.13
C LEU A 396 0.67 10.87 1.93
N LEU A 397 0.93 10.14 0.85
CA LEU A 397 1.82 10.51 -0.26
C LEU A 397 3.24 10.92 0.23
N PRO A 398 4.24 11.06 -0.67
CA PRO A 398 5.50 11.67 -0.27
C PRO A 398 5.27 13.14 0.11
N PRO A 399 5.81 13.67 1.23
CA PRO A 399 5.51 15.02 1.70
C PRO A 399 5.86 16.14 0.71
N ARG A 400 5.01 17.15 0.64
CA ARG A 400 5.20 18.38 -0.15
C ARG A 400 5.67 19.53 0.76
N GLU A 401 6.19 20.61 0.18
CA GLU A 401 6.61 21.82 0.91
C GLU A 401 5.99 23.08 0.29
N CYS A 402 5.43 23.95 1.14
CA CYS A 402 4.90 25.25 0.74
C CYS A 402 6.03 26.23 0.39
N MET A 403 6.10 26.69 -0.86
CA MET A 403 7.20 27.52 -1.36
C MET A 403 7.11 29.00 -0.97
N LYS A 404 5.90 29.54 -0.79
CA LYS A 404 5.63 30.93 -0.38
C LYS A 404 4.41 30.99 0.53
N ASP A 405 4.26 32.08 1.28
CA ASP A 405 3.06 32.34 2.08
C ASP A 405 1.82 32.39 1.16
N THR A 406 0.76 31.70 1.58
CA THR A 406 -0.52 31.63 0.84
C THR A 406 -1.68 31.40 1.82
N LYS A 407 -2.91 31.27 1.29
CA LYS A 407 -4.06 30.76 2.05
C LYS A 407 -4.55 29.43 1.48
N VAL A 408 -5.13 28.57 2.32
CA VAL A 408 -5.87 27.36 1.92
C VAL A 408 -7.13 27.27 2.80
N ALA A 409 -8.31 27.07 2.21
CA ALA A 409 -9.61 27.12 2.89
C ALA A 409 -9.79 28.37 3.79
N GLY A 410 -9.22 29.51 3.39
CA GLY A 410 -9.23 30.78 4.13
C GLY A 410 -8.16 30.94 5.22
N TYR A 411 -7.51 29.85 5.64
CA TYR A 411 -6.45 29.84 6.65
C TYR A 411 -5.08 30.20 6.07
N ASP A 412 -4.25 30.88 6.85
CA ASP A 412 -2.89 31.28 6.49
C ASP A 412 -1.93 30.08 6.54
N ILE A 413 -1.24 29.82 5.42
CA ILE A 413 -0.23 28.77 5.29
C ILE A 413 1.13 29.42 5.02
N PRO A 414 2.04 29.49 6.01
CA PRO A 414 3.37 30.07 5.82
C PRO A 414 4.27 29.21 4.91
N ALA A 415 5.22 29.87 4.24
CA ALA A 415 6.32 29.24 3.55
C ALA A 415 7.10 28.27 4.46
N LYS A 416 7.69 27.23 3.87
CA LYS A 416 8.35 26.11 4.56
C LYS A 416 7.45 25.28 5.49
N THR A 417 6.13 25.48 5.46
CA THR A 417 5.18 24.51 6.02
C THR A 417 5.21 23.22 5.20
N ARG A 418 5.45 22.09 5.89
CA ARG A 418 5.43 20.74 5.30
C ARG A 418 3.99 20.28 5.12
N VAL A 419 3.68 19.61 4.01
CA VAL A 419 2.32 19.21 3.64
C VAL A 419 2.24 17.70 3.48
N TYR A 420 1.39 17.07 4.30
CA TYR A 420 1.03 15.66 4.21
C TYR A 420 -0.39 15.55 3.63
N VAL A 421 -0.61 14.70 2.63
CA VAL A 421 -1.92 14.56 1.98
C VAL A 421 -2.42 13.13 2.17
N SER A 422 -3.36 12.95 3.09
CA SER A 422 -3.88 11.66 3.49
C SER A 422 -4.81 11.08 2.43
N ALA A 423 -4.22 10.45 1.40
CA ALA A 423 -4.93 9.60 0.46
C ALA A 423 -5.78 8.54 1.18
N TRP A 424 -5.29 8.03 2.33
CA TRP A 424 -6.04 7.16 3.24
C TRP A 424 -7.37 7.77 3.73
N SER A 425 -7.35 9.03 4.16
CA SER A 425 -8.55 9.71 4.69
C SER A 425 -9.49 10.15 3.59
N ILE A 426 -8.93 10.61 2.47
CA ILE A 426 -9.66 11.06 1.28
C ILE A 426 -10.40 9.87 0.62
N GLY A 427 -9.76 8.70 0.59
CA GLY A 427 -10.42 7.43 0.19
C GLY A 427 -11.53 6.97 1.12
N ARG A 428 -11.70 7.60 2.30
CA ARG A 428 -12.68 7.31 3.37
C ARG A 428 -13.54 8.53 3.73
N ASP A 429 -13.60 9.52 2.83
CA ASP A 429 -14.44 10.70 3.01
C ASP A 429 -15.88 10.35 2.58
N THR A 430 -16.77 10.20 3.55
CA THR A 430 -18.18 9.81 3.32
C THR A 430 -18.92 10.81 2.43
N LYS A 431 -18.44 12.06 2.33
CA LYS A 431 -18.93 13.07 1.38
C LYS A 431 -18.85 12.61 -0.08
N TYR A 432 -17.86 11.78 -0.44
CA TYR A 432 -17.64 11.31 -1.82
C TYR A 432 -17.90 9.81 -1.98
N TRP A 433 -17.77 9.03 -0.90
CA TRP A 433 -17.83 7.57 -0.95
C TRP A 433 -19.08 6.95 -0.30
N GLY A 434 -19.97 7.78 0.26
CA GLY A 434 -21.17 7.34 0.98
C GLY A 434 -20.88 6.88 2.41
N ASP A 435 -21.92 6.47 3.14
CA ASP A 435 -21.74 5.93 4.51
C ASP A 435 -21.01 4.58 4.51
N ASP A 436 -21.06 3.82 3.41
CA ASP A 436 -20.31 2.58 3.18
C ASP A 436 -18.82 2.80 2.81
N ALA A 437 -18.25 3.96 3.16
CA ALA A 437 -16.89 4.33 2.78
C ALA A 437 -15.78 3.40 3.33
N GLU A 438 -16.02 2.62 4.38
CA GLU A 438 -15.06 1.63 4.86
C GLU A 438 -15.20 0.25 4.19
N ASP A 439 -16.33 -0.02 3.52
CA ASP A 439 -16.64 -1.32 2.94
C ASP A 439 -15.91 -1.54 1.61
N PHE A 440 -15.49 -2.79 1.36
CA PHE A 440 -14.92 -3.21 0.08
C PHE A 440 -16.04 -3.54 -0.91
N ARG A 441 -16.41 -2.58 -1.76
CA ARG A 441 -17.45 -2.73 -2.79
C ARG A 441 -16.92 -2.29 -4.16
N PRO A 442 -16.29 -3.18 -4.94
CA PRO A 442 -15.80 -2.89 -6.29
C PRO A 442 -16.83 -2.21 -7.19
N GLU A 443 -18.11 -2.58 -7.07
CA GLU A 443 -19.25 -2.01 -7.79
C GLU A 443 -19.39 -0.48 -7.64
N ARG A 444 -18.78 0.16 -6.62
CA ARG A 444 -18.74 1.63 -6.55
C ARG A 444 -17.99 2.28 -7.73
N PHE A 445 -17.19 1.50 -8.45
CA PHE A 445 -16.49 1.92 -9.66
C PHE A 445 -17.21 1.52 -10.96
N GLU A 446 -18.41 0.97 -10.87
CA GLU A 446 -19.24 0.64 -12.04
C GLU A 446 -19.83 1.92 -12.63
N ASN A 447 -19.79 2.05 -13.96
CA ASN A 447 -20.29 3.21 -14.72
C ASN A 447 -19.73 4.60 -14.31
N THR A 448 -18.70 4.68 -13.46
CA THR A 448 -18.11 5.96 -13.03
C THR A 448 -16.89 6.38 -13.84
N ALA A 449 -16.76 7.69 -14.07
CA ALA A 449 -15.56 8.30 -14.64
C ALA A 449 -14.36 8.30 -13.67
N VAL A 450 -14.58 8.10 -12.36
CA VAL A 450 -13.55 8.23 -11.31
C VAL A 450 -12.35 7.33 -11.59
N ASN A 451 -11.17 7.96 -11.66
CA ASN A 451 -9.92 7.33 -12.03
C ASN A 451 -8.71 8.03 -11.38
N PHE A 452 -7.65 7.27 -11.13
CA PHE A 452 -6.46 7.70 -10.41
C PHE A 452 -5.45 8.54 -11.23
N LYS A 453 -5.83 9.06 -12.41
CA LYS A 453 -4.92 9.87 -13.26
C LYS A 453 -4.79 11.33 -12.81
N GLY A 454 -5.12 11.63 -11.55
CA GLY A 454 -4.98 12.95 -10.93
C GLY A 454 -6.03 14.01 -11.31
N ALA A 455 -7.10 13.63 -12.02
CA ALA A 455 -8.24 14.51 -12.30
C ALA A 455 -9.25 14.54 -11.14
N HIS A 456 -9.43 13.39 -10.49
CA HIS A 456 -10.33 13.13 -9.36
C HIS A 456 -9.56 13.28 -8.05
N MET A 457 -10.02 14.16 -7.16
CA MET A 457 -9.33 14.46 -5.90
C MET A 457 -9.81 13.57 -4.76
N GLU A 458 -10.99 12.98 -4.92
CA GLU A 458 -11.59 11.91 -4.12
C GLU A 458 -10.81 10.58 -4.23
N PHE A 459 -10.03 10.38 -5.31
CA PHE A 459 -9.34 9.12 -5.60
C PHE A 459 -7.90 9.35 -6.10
N ILE A 460 -6.96 9.56 -5.16
CA ILE A 460 -5.57 9.96 -5.43
C ILE A 460 -4.48 8.96 -4.96
N PRO A 461 -4.58 7.63 -5.18
CA PRO A 461 -3.57 6.67 -4.70
C PRO A 461 -2.17 6.89 -5.31
N PHE A 462 -2.09 7.50 -6.51
CA PHE A 462 -0.85 7.90 -7.18
C PHE A 462 -0.52 9.40 -7.05
N GLY A 463 -1.28 10.12 -6.20
CA GLY A 463 -1.22 11.58 -6.07
C GLY A 463 -1.79 12.35 -7.26
N ALA A 464 -1.54 13.65 -7.29
CA ALA A 464 -1.97 14.56 -8.37
C ALA A 464 -1.02 15.77 -8.51
N GLY A 465 -1.29 16.62 -9.52
CA GLY A 465 -0.47 17.78 -9.86
C GLY A 465 0.89 17.41 -10.47
N ARG A 466 1.85 18.34 -10.49
CA ARG A 466 3.21 18.12 -11.04
C ARG A 466 3.95 16.94 -10.41
N ARG A 467 3.61 16.57 -9.17
CA ARG A 467 4.21 15.44 -8.43
C ARG A 467 3.39 14.15 -8.48
N ILE A 468 2.45 14.01 -9.43
CA ILE A 468 1.81 12.71 -9.73
C ILE A 468 2.86 11.65 -10.08
N CYS A 469 2.64 10.40 -9.67
CA CYS A 469 3.54 9.29 -9.94
C CYS A 469 3.87 9.19 -11.45
N PRO A 470 5.14 9.07 -11.86
CA PRO A 470 5.48 8.82 -13.25
C PRO A 470 5.19 7.37 -13.67
N GLY A 471 5.40 6.41 -12.76
CA GLY A 471 5.32 4.98 -13.02
C GLY A 471 3.92 4.37 -13.05
N ILE A 472 2.85 5.15 -13.19
CA ILE A 472 1.46 4.61 -13.15
C ILE A 472 1.28 3.51 -14.20
N SER A 473 1.65 3.78 -15.46
CA SER A 473 1.53 2.79 -16.55
C SER A 473 2.39 1.55 -16.30
N LEU A 474 3.60 1.74 -15.75
CA LEU A 474 4.53 0.65 -15.45
C LEU A 474 4.02 -0.26 -14.34
N ALA A 475 3.54 0.33 -13.25
CA ALA A 475 2.97 -0.39 -12.11
C ALA A 475 1.68 -1.11 -12.51
N MET A 476 0.72 -0.42 -13.16
CA MET A 476 -0.56 -1.03 -13.53
C MET A 476 -0.40 -2.19 -14.52
N ALA A 477 0.54 -2.12 -15.46
CA ALA A 477 0.83 -3.25 -16.37
C ALA A 477 1.33 -4.51 -15.64
N GLY A 478 2.06 -4.35 -14.54
CA GLY A 478 2.43 -5.47 -13.65
C GLY A 478 1.25 -5.92 -12.78
N VAL A 479 0.61 -4.99 -12.08
CA VAL A 479 -0.48 -5.27 -11.13
C VAL A 479 -1.65 -5.98 -11.81
N GLU A 480 -2.16 -5.47 -12.94
CA GLU A 480 -3.29 -6.08 -13.67
C GLU A 480 -2.96 -7.50 -14.16
N LEU A 481 -1.75 -7.72 -14.69
CA LEU A 481 -1.30 -9.04 -15.15
C LEU A 481 -1.22 -10.05 -14.01
N VAL A 482 -0.60 -9.68 -12.89
CA VAL A 482 -0.44 -10.60 -11.74
C VAL A 482 -1.80 -10.97 -11.15
N TYR A 483 -2.69 -10.00 -10.92
CA TYR A 483 -4.03 -10.28 -10.43
C TYR A 483 -4.79 -11.22 -11.37
N ALA A 484 -4.74 -10.95 -12.69
CA ALA A 484 -5.40 -11.80 -13.67
C ALA A 484 -4.83 -13.23 -13.64
N SER A 485 -3.51 -13.41 -13.67
CA SER A 485 -2.92 -14.77 -13.61
C SER A 485 -3.23 -15.49 -12.30
N LEU A 486 -3.14 -14.83 -11.13
CA LEU A 486 -3.43 -15.47 -9.85
C LEU A 486 -4.92 -15.87 -9.69
N LEU A 487 -5.85 -15.16 -10.33
CA LEU A 487 -7.28 -15.47 -10.29
C LEU A 487 -7.70 -16.44 -11.42
N HIS A 488 -6.94 -16.49 -12.51
CA HIS A 488 -7.11 -17.50 -13.56
C HIS A 488 -6.74 -18.89 -13.03
N GLU A 489 -5.48 -19.06 -12.63
CA GLU A 489 -4.81 -20.35 -12.41
C GLU A 489 -5.25 -21.05 -11.12
N PHE A 490 -5.77 -20.33 -10.12
CA PHE A 490 -6.04 -20.87 -8.78
C PHE A 490 -7.38 -20.43 -8.20
N ASP A 491 -8.02 -21.36 -7.48
CA ASP A 491 -8.96 -21.03 -6.40
C ASP A 491 -8.20 -20.95 -5.07
N TRP A 492 -8.66 -20.08 -4.15
CA TRP A 492 -7.89 -19.69 -2.97
C TRP A 492 -8.62 -20.02 -1.67
N ALA A 493 -7.92 -20.71 -0.77
CA ALA A 493 -8.37 -21.01 0.59
C ALA A 493 -7.43 -20.38 1.64
N LEU A 494 -7.88 -20.34 2.89
CA LEU A 494 -7.04 -20.01 4.04
C LEU A 494 -6.43 -21.28 4.63
N PRO A 495 -5.33 -21.19 5.40
CA PRO A 495 -4.78 -22.32 6.15
C PRO A 495 -5.80 -22.93 7.13
N ASP A 496 -5.65 -24.21 7.43
CA ASP A 496 -6.57 -24.95 8.31
C ASP A 496 -6.77 -24.25 9.66
N GLY A 497 -8.04 -24.10 10.06
CA GLY A 497 -8.45 -23.43 11.30
C GLY A 497 -8.54 -21.91 11.23
N MET A 498 -8.17 -21.26 10.12
CA MET A 498 -8.29 -19.81 9.93
C MET A 498 -9.58 -19.43 9.18
N VAL A 499 -10.31 -18.44 9.68
CA VAL A 499 -11.49 -17.86 9.01
C VAL A 499 -11.17 -16.50 8.39
N LYS A 500 -12.05 -16.01 7.50
CA LYS A 500 -11.83 -14.74 6.78
C LYS A 500 -11.71 -13.53 7.73
N GLU A 501 -12.35 -13.59 8.89
CA GLU A 501 -12.27 -12.59 9.95
C GLU A 501 -10.83 -12.39 10.45
N ASP A 502 -10.04 -13.46 10.56
CA ASP A 502 -8.68 -13.48 11.11
C ASP A 502 -7.64 -12.76 10.24
N ILE A 503 -7.96 -12.48 8.98
CA ILE A 503 -7.07 -11.78 8.05
C ILE A 503 -6.85 -10.34 8.54
N ASP A 504 -5.75 -10.10 9.25
CA ASP A 504 -5.35 -8.78 9.73
C ASP A 504 -5.29 -7.77 8.57
N LEU A 505 -5.93 -6.61 8.71
CA LEU A 505 -5.87 -5.51 7.74
C LEU A 505 -5.03 -4.31 8.22
N MET A 506 -4.25 -4.47 9.29
CA MET A 506 -3.26 -3.49 9.72
C MET A 506 -2.02 -3.53 8.83
N GLY A 507 -1.51 -2.35 8.51
CA GLY A 507 -0.27 -2.17 7.75
C GLY A 507 0.94 -1.87 8.63
N ASN A 508 2.13 -1.91 8.03
CA ASN A 508 3.36 -1.42 8.64
C ASN A 508 3.46 0.11 8.60
N SER A 509 4.27 0.68 9.49
CA SER A 509 4.66 2.09 9.39
C SER A 509 5.76 2.24 8.35
N GLY A 510 5.53 3.05 7.31
CA GLY A 510 6.52 3.31 6.28
C GLY A 510 6.08 4.37 5.27
N LEU A 511 6.93 4.58 4.25
CA LEU A 511 6.61 5.35 3.04
C LEU A 511 5.64 4.56 2.16
N VAL A 512 5.83 3.24 2.16
CA VAL A 512 4.89 2.24 1.66
C VAL A 512 4.27 1.51 2.87
N CYS A 513 2.96 1.31 2.82
CA CYS A 513 2.18 0.57 3.79
C CYS A 513 1.99 -0.87 3.29
N THR A 514 2.93 -1.77 3.58
CA THR A 514 2.78 -3.23 3.36
C THR A 514 1.92 -3.85 4.47
N LYS A 515 1.39 -5.07 4.30
CA LYS A 515 0.68 -5.73 5.41
C LYS A 515 1.61 -5.97 6.60
N LYS A 516 1.08 -5.81 7.83
CA LYS A 516 1.82 -6.09 9.07
C LYS A 516 2.02 -7.60 9.28
N VAL A 517 0.95 -8.37 9.13
CA VAL A 517 0.98 -9.84 9.10
C VAL A 517 0.99 -10.29 7.63
N PRO A 518 1.98 -11.09 7.19
CA PRO A 518 2.04 -11.62 5.83
C PRO A 518 0.75 -12.36 5.43
N LEU A 519 0.29 -12.17 4.19
CA LEU A 519 -0.80 -12.93 3.62
C LEU A 519 -0.33 -14.35 3.25
N VAL A 520 -0.72 -15.33 4.07
CA VAL A 520 -0.51 -16.75 3.83
C VAL A 520 -1.83 -17.40 3.38
N VAL A 521 -1.81 -18.10 2.24
CA VAL A 521 -2.99 -18.68 1.59
C VAL A 521 -2.68 -20.04 0.96
N VAL A 522 -3.68 -20.91 0.85
CA VAL A 522 -3.55 -22.22 0.20
C VAL A 522 -4.11 -22.12 -1.23
N PRO A 523 -3.28 -22.29 -2.28
CA PRO A 523 -3.76 -22.39 -3.65
C PRO A 523 -4.39 -23.77 -3.89
N THR A 524 -5.48 -23.80 -4.65
CA THR A 524 -6.19 -25.01 -5.07
C THR A 524 -6.50 -24.96 -6.57
N PRO A 525 -6.66 -26.11 -7.25
CA PRO A 525 -7.01 -26.11 -8.67
C PRO A 525 -8.37 -25.45 -8.91
N PRO A 526 -8.57 -24.74 -10.04
CA PRO A 526 -9.85 -24.15 -10.37
C PRO A 526 -10.99 -25.17 -10.40
N LEU A 527 -12.11 -24.86 -9.74
CA LEU A 527 -13.32 -25.67 -9.78
C LEU A 527 -13.90 -25.69 -11.21
N THR A 528 -13.61 -26.77 -11.93
CA THR A 528 -14.14 -27.02 -13.28
C THR A 528 -15.64 -27.35 -13.21
N TYR A 529 -16.48 -26.36 -13.51
CA TYR A 529 -17.87 -26.58 -13.91
C TYR A 529 -17.91 -27.25 -15.30
N GLY A 530 -17.59 -28.56 -15.34
CA GLY A 530 -17.25 -29.24 -16.59
C GLY A 530 -17.26 -30.78 -16.57
N SER A 531 -17.73 -31.44 -15.51
CA SER A 531 -18.08 -32.86 -15.57
C SER A 531 -19.30 -33.18 -14.68
N THR A 532 -20.35 -33.72 -15.31
CA THR A 532 -21.59 -34.13 -14.67
C THR A 532 -21.41 -35.51 -14.01
N ASP A 533 -20.95 -35.55 -12.77
CA ASP A 533 -21.02 -36.76 -11.91
C ASP A 533 -20.78 -36.52 -10.39
N SER A 534 -20.69 -35.26 -9.92
CA SER A 534 -20.18 -34.95 -8.57
C SER A 534 -21.11 -34.16 -7.63
N GLU A 535 -22.37 -33.91 -8.01
CA GLU A 535 -23.35 -33.28 -7.09
C GLU A 535 -23.65 -34.13 -5.83
N LEU A 536 -23.35 -35.44 -5.85
CA LEU A 536 -23.59 -36.34 -4.72
C LEU A 536 -22.61 -36.21 -3.54
N HIS A 537 -21.51 -35.45 -3.68
CA HIS A 537 -20.46 -35.36 -2.64
C HIS A 537 -20.35 -34.00 -1.92
N ILE A 538 -21.14 -33.00 -2.30
CA ILE A 538 -21.07 -31.65 -1.72
C ILE A 538 -21.87 -31.53 -0.40
N VAL A 539 -22.79 -32.46 -0.13
CA VAL A 539 -23.66 -32.43 1.07
C VAL A 539 -22.93 -32.92 2.33
N ASP A 540 -22.10 -33.97 2.21
CA ASP A 540 -21.43 -34.61 3.37
C ASP A 540 -20.30 -33.76 3.99
N SER A 541 -19.73 -32.80 3.24
CA SER A 541 -18.62 -31.97 3.74
C SER A 541 -19.06 -30.76 4.56
N LEU A 542 -20.33 -30.36 4.47
CA LEU A 542 -20.89 -29.21 5.19
C LEU A 542 -21.50 -29.58 6.57
N PHE A 543 -21.78 -30.87 6.82
CA PHE A 543 -22.39 -31.36 8.06
C PHE A 543 -21.56 -32.47 8.71
N GLY A 544 -20.38 -32.11 9.21
CA GLY A 544 -19.47 -33.02 9.90
C GLY A 544 -20.02 -33.58 11.22
N VAL A 545 -20.70 -34.73 11.16
CA VAL A 545 -21.04 -35.56 12.32
C VAL A 545 -20.57 -37.00 12.06
N GLY A 546 -19.42 -37.35 12.62
CA GLY A 546 -18.81 -38.67 12.43
C GLY A 546 -19.35 -39.74 13.38
N ALA A 547 -19.93 -40.82 12.84
CA ALA A 547 -20.09 -42.10 13.53
C ALA A 547 -20.44 -43.23 12.52
N LYS A 548 -19.49 -44.12 12.17
CA LYS A 548 -19.82 -45.35 11.42
C LYS A 548 -18.80 -46.50 11.50
N THR A 549 -18.60 -47.00 12.72
CA THR A 549 -18.13 -48.38 12.96
C THR A 549 -18.89 -48.98 14.14
N PHE A 550 -19.83 -49.88 13.87
CA PHE A 550 -20.06 -51.17 14.58
C PHE A 550 -21.37 -51.85 14.08
N PHE A 551 -21.26 -53.15 13.77
CA PHE A 551 -22.30 -54.20 13.70
C PHE A 551 -23.65 -53.99 12.95
N HIS A 552 -23.69 -54.57 11.74
CA HIS A 552 -24.52 -55.71 11.33
C HIS A 552 -25.98 -55.93 11.85
N ASN A 553 -26.84 -56.32 10.91
CA ASN A 553 -28.12 -57.06 11.03
C ASN A 553 -29.33 -56.36 11.69
N GLY A 554 -30.41 -56.18 10.90
CA GLY A 554 -31.74 -55.79 11.38
C GLY A 554 -32.68 -55.45 10.22
N CYS A 555 -33.77 -56.20 10.05
CA CYS A 555 -34.60 -56.17 8.83
C CYS A 555 -35.82 -55.23 8.90
N ALA A 556 -36.16 -54.65 7.74
CA ALA A 556 -37.52 -54.34 7.25
C ALA A 556 -38.32 -53.09 7.71
N LYS A 557 -38.93 -52.45 6.69
CA LYS A 557 -40.09 -51.52 6.65
C LYS A 557 -39.94 -50.17 7.39
N ALA A 558 -40.08 -48.97 6.81
CA ALA A 558 -40.88 -48.40 5.71
C ALA A 558 -42.22 -47.74 6.14
N ILE A 559 -42.39 -46.48 5.69
CA ILE A 559 -43.64 -45.70 5.55
C ILE A 559 -44.27 -45.09 6.83
N ALA A 560 -43.86 -43.84 7.09
CA ALA A 560 -44.67 -42.60 7.13
C ALA A 560 -45.69 -42.25 8.26
N LEU A 561 -45.74 -40.92 8.50
CA LEU A 561 -46.87 -40.07 8.91
C LEU A 561 -47.39 -40.02 10.37
N LYS A 562 -47.08 -38.87 10.99
CA LYS A 562 -47.97 -37.93 11.73
C LYS A 562 -48.64 -38.30 13.08
N TRP A 563 -48.33 -37.40 14.03
CA TRP A 563 -49.25 -36.64 14.91
C TRP A 563 -49.69 -37.21 16.28
N GLU A 564 -49.83 -36.22 17.19
CA GLU A 564 -50.60 -36.14 18.43
C GLU A 564 -50.48 -37.23 19.53
N PHE A 565 -49.94 -36.80 20.67
CA PHE A 565 -50.66 -36.98 21.95
C PHE A 565 -50.37 -35.81 22.91
N CYS A 566 -51.32 -35.48 23.79
CA CYS A 566 -51.26 -34.25 24.61
C CYS A 566 -51.03 -34.50 26.11
N ALA A 567 -50.19 -33.62 26.68
CA ALA A 567 -50.26 -33.05 28.04
C ALA A 567 -50.05 -33.91 29.30
N LEU A 568 -49.82 -33.19 30.41
CA LEU A 568 -49.52 -33.60 31.80
C LEU A 568 -48.02 -33.96 32.04
N VAL A 569 -47.35 -33.54 33.12
CA VAL A 569 -47.78 -33.00 34.44
C VAL A 569 -46.87 -31.82 34.89
N VAL A 570 -47.39 -30.87 35.70
CA VAL A 570 -46.72 -29.66 36.31
C VAL A 570 -46.29 -28.58 35.28
N GLY A 571 -46.45 -27.25 35.43
CA GLY A 571 -46.92 -26.38 36.53
C GLY A 571 -45.80 -25.43 37.03
N ASP A 572 -46.00 -24.20 37.52
CA ASP A 572 -47.13 -23.24 37.51
C ASP A 572 -46.56 -21.87 38.01
N ALA A 573 -47.08 -20.65 37.76
CA ALA A 573 -48.25 -20.16 37.02
C ALA A 573 -47.81 -19.03 36.02
N VAL A 574 -48.34 -17.80 35.86
CA VAL A 574 -49.26 -16.87 36.61
C VAL A 574 -50.14 -16.11 35.58
N THR A 575 -51.32 -15.60 35.97
CA THR A 575 -52.34 -15.03 35.05
C THR A 575 -52.65 -13.53 35.23
N ARG A 576 -52.88 -12.84 34.10
CA ARG A 576 -53.72 -11.63 33.80
C ARG A 576 -53.23 -11.02 32.45
N ASP A 577 -54.04 -10.41 31.59
CA ASP A 577 -55.45 -10.00 31.74
C ASP A 577 -56.29 -10.11 30.45
N LEU A 578 -57.58 -9.78 30.59
CA LEU A 578 -58.73 -10.03 29.70
C LEU A 578 -58.70 -9.53 28.24
N SER A 579 -59.18 -10.44 27.37
CA SER A 579 -59.98 -10.27 26.13
C SER A 579 -60.49 -8.89 25.67
N HIS A 580 -60.40 -8.62 24.36
CA HIS A 580 -61.58 -8.60 23.43
C HIS A 580 -61.17 -8.40 21.95
N GLY A 581 -62.09 -8.74 21.03
CA GLY A 581 -62.01 -8.39 19.59
C GLY A 581 -61.94 -9.57 18.62
N ALA A 582 -63.07 -9.93 18.01
CA ALA A 582 -63.16 -10.88 16.90
C ALA A 582 -64.02 -10.32 15.77
N GLY A 583 -63.66 -10.63 14.51
CA GLY A 583 -64.28 -10.15 13.28
C GLY A 583 -63.26 -10.27 12.13
N VAL A 584 -63.20 -11.31 11.29
CA VAL A 584 -64.21 -11.99 10.45
C VAL A 584 -64.53 -11.21 9.15
N MET A 585 -63.80 -11.53 8.09
CA MET A 585 -64.23 -11.82 6.70
C MET A 585 -62.98 -12.26 5.90
N GLU A 586 -62.94 -13.47 5.33
CA GLU A 586 -63.24 -13.77 3.90
C GLU A 586 -62.19 -13.18 2.94
N ARG A 587 -61.32 -13.93 2.22
CA ARG A 587 -61.23 -15.34 1.75
C ARG A 587 -61.94 -15.69 0.42
N GLU A 588 -61.42 -15.14 -0.68
CA GLU A 588 -61.50 -15.62 -2.08
C GLU A 588 -60.29 -15.01 -2.84
N GLY A 589 -59.66 -15.60 -3.86
CA GLY A 589 -59.49 -17.00 -4.30
C GLY A 589 -58.07 -17.10 -4.91
N TRP A 590 -57.27 -18.13 -4.66
CA TRP A 590 -57.20 -19.40 -5.40
C TRP A 590 -56.97 -19.30 -6.94
N GLU A 591 -55.72 -19.60 -7.29
CA GLU A 591 -55.24 -20.32 -8.48
C GLU A 591 -55.05 -19.64 -9.85
N ASN A 592 -54.01 -20.15 -10.53
CA ASN A 592 -53.63 -20.03 -11.95
C ASN A 592 -53.01 -18.68 -12.41
N TRP A 593 -51.93 -18.67 -13.22
CA TRP A 593 -51.20 -19.79 -13.83
C TRP A 593 -49.71 -19.50 -14.00
N SER A 594 -48.93 -20.57 -14.21
CA SER A 594 -47.50 -20.52 -14.52
C SER A 594 -47.25 -20.75 -16.01
N SER A 595 -46.71 -19.76 -16.74
CA SER A 595 -45.78 -19.95 -17.88
C SER A 595 -45.48 -18.64 -18.61
N GLU A 596 -44.32 -18.03 -18.36
CA GLU A 596 -43.32 -17.61 -19.36
C GLU A 596 -42.01 -17.21 -18.65
#